data_AF-A0A916X5D2-F1
#
_entry.id   AF-A0A916X5D2-F1
#
_cell.length_a   1.000
_cell.length_b   1.000
_cell.length_c   1.000
_cell.angle_alpha   90.00
_cell.angle_beta   90.00
_cell.angle_gamma   90.00
#
_symmetry.space_group_name_H-M   'P 1'
#
loop_
_entity.id
_entity.type
_entity.pdbx_description
1 polymer ?
#
loop_
_entity_poly.entity_id
_entity_poly.type
_entity_poly.pdbx_seq_one_letter_code
_entity_poly.pdbx_strand_id
1 'polypeptide(L)'
;MDFLVWYEQTASWIVSFCPPPDKVAHSYAGLAIWLVAALTLRKPLHSVWPLLAVIALELGNEVIDRMAHGSWRMSDTTRDLAATWFWPFLLFACMRLFPWLSGGNGAAQAEPLAPPLQHHIERPRPAMPPMRAANRDDVPGVLACGEPV
;
A
#
# COMPACT_ATOMS: atom_id res chain seq x y z
N MET A 1 -20.22 41.34 15.60
CA MET A 1 -20.49 39.92 15.88
C MET A 1 -19.28 39.38 16.60
N ASP A 2 -19.46 38.89 17.83
CA ASP A 2 -18.39 38.29 18.61
C ASP A 2 -17.95 36.97 17.94
N PHE A 3 -16.68 36.87 17.54
CA PHE A 3 -16.15 35.74 16.76
C PHE A 3 -16.38 34.40 17.48
N LEU A 4 -16.24 34.39 18.81
CA LEU A 4 -16.41 33.19 19.64
C LEU A 4 -17.86 32.69 19.59
N VAL A 5 -18.82 33.60 19.72
CA VAL A 5 -20.25 33.27 19.67
C VAL A 5 -20.65 32.72 18.30
N TRP A 6 -20.13 33.31 17.23
CA TRP A 6 -20.38 32.81 15.87
C TRP A 6 -19.77 31.42 15.65
N TYR A 7 -18.58 31.17 16.19
CA TYR A 7 -17.92 29.87 16.13
C TYR A 7 -18.73 28.79 16.85
N GLU A 8 -19.09 29.00 18.12
CA GLU A 8 -19.88 28.04 18.91
C GLU A 8 -21.23 27.73 18.26
N GLN A 9 -21.91 28.75 17.71
CA GLN A 9 -23.19 28.56 17.00
C GLN A 9 -23.02 27.71 15.74
N THR A 10 -21.96 27.97 14.97
CA THR A 10 -21.67 27.21 13.74
C THR A 10 -21.30 25.77 14.08
N ALA A 11 -20.46 25.55 15.08
CA ALA A 11 -20.09 24.22 15.56
C ALA A 11 -21.33 23.45 16.05
N SER A 12 -22.17 24.08 16.89
CA SER A 12 -23.41 23.46 17.39
C SER A 12 -24.40 23.14 16.27
N TRP A 13 -24.50 24.00 15.26
CA TRP A 13 -25.31 23.74 14.07
C TRP A 13 -24.81 22.52 13.29
N ILE A 14 -23.49 22.35 13.14
CA ILE A 14 -22.90 21.16 12.50
C ILE A 14 -23.19 19.91 13.35
N VAL A 15 -22.99 19.99 14.67
CA VAL A 15 -23.26 18.87 15.60
C VAL A 15 -24.73 18.45 15.56
N SER A 16 -25.66 19.36 15.30
CA SER A 16 -27.09 19.05 15.22
C SER A 16 -27.47 18.05 14.10
N PHE A 17 -26.62 17.89 13.08
CA PHE A 17 -26.81 16.88 12.04
C PHE A 17 -26.31 15.49 12.45
N CYS A 18 -25.61 15.37 13.58
CA CYS A 18 -25.07 14.12 14.07
C CYS A 18 -26.02 13.47 15.09
N PRO A 19 -26.12 12.14 15.11
CA PRO A 19 -26.85 11.46 16.17
C PRO A 19 -26.23 11.77 17.54
N PRO A 20 -27.04 12.00 18.58
CA PRO A 20 -26.52 12.05 19.94
C PRO A 20 -25.89 10.70 20.31
N PRO A 21 -24.83 10.67 21.14
CA PRO A 21 -24.21 11.81 21.83
C PRO A 21 -23.30 12.65 20.93
N ASP A 22 -23.07 13.91 21.28
CA ASP A 22 -22.23 14.88 20.52
C ASP A 22 -20.85 14.33 20.14
N LYS A 23 -20.30 13.40 20.92
CA LYS A 23 -19.02 12.73 20.66
C LYS A 23 -19.01 11.92 19.35
N VAL A 24 -20.17 11.53 18.83
CA VAL A 24 -20.30 10.95 17.49
C VAL A 24 -19.93 11.99 16.42
N ALA A 25 -20.32 13.25 16.60
CA ALA A 25 -19.92 14.35 15.71
C ALA A 25 -18.40 14.54 15.71
N HIS A 26 -17.77 14.52 16.89
CA HIS A 26 -16.31 14.58 17.04
C HIS A 26 -15.60 13.43 16.29
N SER A 27 -16.14 12.21 16.36
CA SER A 27 -15.60 11.06 15.61
C SER A 27 -15.66 11.29 14.10
N TYR A 28 -16.79 11.78 13.56
CA TYR A 28 -16.92 12.10 12.15
C TYR A 28 -16.06 13.28 11.73
N ALA A 29 -15.97 14.32 12.56
CA ALA A 29 -15.11 15.48 12.33
C ALA A 29 -13.64 15.06 12.24
N GLY A 30 -13.16 14.25 13.18
CA GLY A 30 -11.79 13.71 13.18
C GLY A 30 -11.46 12.93 11.91
N LEU A 31 -12.36 12.05 11.48
CA LEU A 31 -12.21 11.29 10.22
C LEU A 31 -12.25 12.19 8.98
N ALA A 32 -13.15 13.17 8.94
CA ALA A 32 -13.26 14.11 7.83
C ALA A 32 -12.02 15.00 7.71
N ILE A 33 -11.56 15.57 8.83
CA ILE A 33 -10.32 16.36 8.89
C ILE A 33 -9.14 15.53 8.43
N TRP A 34 -9.03 14.29 8.90
CA TRP A 34 -7.94 13.39 8.53
C TRP A 34 -7.91 13.11 7.02
N LEU A 35 -9.06 12.79 6.43
CA LEU A 35 -9.19 12.54 5.01
C LEU A 35 -8.88 13.79 4.17
N VAL A 36 -9.46 14.93 4.53
CA VAL A 36 -9.25 16.20 3.84
C VAL A 36 -7.79 16.64 3.95
N ALA A 37 -7.16 16.49 5.11
CA ALA A 37 -5.75 16.81 5.30
C ALA A 37 -4.86 15.93 4.40
N ALA A 38 -5.16 14.63 4.28
CA ALA A 38 -4.43 13.75 3.37
C ALA A 38 -4.55 14.18 1.90
N LEU A 39 -5.77 14.54 1.46
CA LEU A 39 -6.02 15.04 0.11
C LEU A 39 -5.29 16.35 -0.16
N THR A 40 -5.40 17.32 0.75
CA THR A 40 -4.78 18.65 0.62
C THR A 40 -3.27 18.56 0.63
N LEU A 41 -2.70 17.76 1.52
CA LEU A 41 -1.24 17.56 1.63
C LEU A 41 -0.71 16.60 0.55
N ARG A 42 -1.59 15.97 -0.22
CA ARG A 42 -1.28 14.90 -1.19
C ARG A 42 -0.39 13.82 -0.57
N LYS A 43 -0.73 13.40 0.65
CA LYS A 43 -0.05 12.35 1.39
C LYS A 43 -0.99 11.14 1.55
N PRO A 44 -0.46 9.92 1.58
CA PRO A 44 -1.28 8.76 1.91
C PRO A 44 -1.85 8.88 3.32
N LEU A 45 -2.98 8.25 3.59
CA LEU A 45 -3.65 8.30 4.91
C LEU A 45 -2.78 7.72 6.03
N HIS A 46 -1.89 6.77 5.73
CA HIS A 46 -0.90 6.21 6.66
C HIS A 46 0.34 7.11 6.86
N SER A 47 0.34 8.32 6.32
CA SER A 47 1.33 9.36 6.62
C SER A 47 1.06 9.95 8.00
N VAL A 48 2.11 10.41 8.68
CA VAL A 48 1.96 11.11 9.97
C VAL A 48 1.34 12.50 9.81
N TRP A 49 1.51 13.13 8.64
CA TRP A 49 1.08 14.51 8.41
C TRP A 49 -0.43 14.76 8.53
N PRO A 50 -1.31 13.94 7.92
CA PRO A 50 -2.75 14.09 8.12
C PRO A 50 -3.17 13.87 9.57
N LEU A 51 -2.49 12.98 10.30
CA LEU A 51 -2.77 12.73 11.71
C LEU A 51 -2.41 13.94 12.57
N LEU A 52 -1.26 14.58 12.31
CA LEU A 52 -0.87 15.83 12.99
C LEU A 52 -1.87 16.95 12.75
N ALA A 53 -2.49 17.02 11.56
CA ALA A 53 -3.51 18.02 11.27
C ALA A 53 -4.77 17.83 12.13
N VAL A 54 -5.22 16.58 12.34
CA VAL A 54 -6.34 16.26 13.24
C VAL A 54 -6.02 16.69 14.68
N ILE A 55 -4.82 16.36 15.16
CA ILE A 55 -4.37 16.71 16.51
C ILE A 55 -4.37 18.24 16.68
N ALA A 56 -3.77 18.96 15.73
CA ALA A 56 -3.67 20.41 15.79
C ALA A 56 -5.03 21.10 15.75
N LEU A 57 -5.95 20.64 14.89
CA LEU A 57 -7.27 21.23 14.75
C LEU A 57 -8.15 20.97 15.98
N GLU A 58 -8.09 19.77 16.58
CA GLU A 58 -8.84 19.49 17.80
C GLU A 58 -8.31 20.27 19.00
N LEU A 59 -6.98 20.37 19.16
CA LEU A 59 -6.40 21.22 20.20
C LEU A 59 -6.76 22.70 19.98
N GLY A 60 -6.82 23.14 18.72
CA GLY A 60 -7.30 24.48 18.37
C GLY A 60 -8.76 24.69 18.77
N ASN A 61 -9.63 23.70 18.52
CA ASN A 61 -11.04 23.74 18.94
C ASN A 61 -11.15 23.91 20.46
N GLU A 62 -10.44 23.09 21.21
CA GLU A 62 -10.42 23.15 22.69
C GLU A 62 -9.90 24.48 23.24
N VAL A 63 -8.94 25.11 22.57
CA VAL A 63 -8.49 26.47 22.95
C VAL A 63 -9.60 27.49 22.73
N ILE A 64 -10.38 27.38 21.66
CA ILE A 64 -11.52 28.27 21.40
C ILE A 64 -12.61 28.05 22.46
N ASP A 65 -12.93 26.80 22.78
CA ASP A 65 -13.92 26.46 23.81
C ASP A 65 -13.48 26.97 25.20
N ARG A 66 -12.17 26.88 25.52
CA ARG A 66 -11.60 27.48 26.74
C ARG A 66 -11.81 28.99 26.79
N MET A 67 -11.62 29.68 25.66
CA MET A 67 -11.80 31.13 25.57
C MET A 67 -13.27 31.53 25.73
N ALA A 68 -14.20 30.77 25.15
CA ALA A 68 -15.62 31.07 25.20
C ALA A 68 -16.25 30.75 26.56
N HIS A 69 -15.86 29.64 27.21
CA HIS A 69 -16.37 29.24 28.52
C HIS A 69 -15.57 29.79 29.72
N GLY A 70 -14.41 30.42 29.47
CA GLY A 70 -13.51 30.97 30.50
C GLY A 70 -12.81 29.94 31.40
N SER A 71 -13.07 28.64 31.24
CA SER A 71 -12.53 27.57 32.10
C SER A 71 -12.27 26.29 31.31
N TRP A 72 -11.22 25.53 31.68
CA TRP A 72 -10.95 24.23 31.08
C TRP A 72 -11.90 23.21 31.69
N ARG A 73 -12.76 22.62 30.86
CA ARG A 73 -13.60 21.49 31.27
C ARG A 73 -12.87 20.19 30.98
N MET A 74 -11.85 19.90 31.77
CA MET A 74 -10.92 18.79 31.50
C MET A 74 -11.59 17.44 31.21
N SER A 75 -12.72 17.13 31.86
CA SER A 75 -13.46 15.89 31.58
C SER A 75 -14.13 15.87 30.22
N ASP A 76 -14.56 17.02 29.71
CA ASP A 76 -15.23 17.14 28.42
C ASP A 76 -14.18 17.16 27.30
N THR A 77 -13.19 18.05 27.44
CA THR A 77 -11.98 18.13 26.62
C THR A 77 -11.34 16.76 26.36
N THR A 78 -11.13 15.97 27.42
CA THR A 78 -10.49 14.65 27.26
C THR A 78 -11.36 13.69 26.45
N ARG A 79 -12.69 13.80 26.58
CA ARG A 79 -13.65 12.96 25.84
C ARG A 79 -13.76 13.40 24.38
N ASP A 80 -13.66 14.69 24.10
CA ASP A 80 -13.63 15.24 22.73
C ASP A 80 -12.35 14.85 22.02
N LEU A 81 -11.19 15.07 22.65
CA LEU A 81 -9.91 14.58 22.14
C LEU A 81 -9.94 13.08 21.86
N ALA A 82 -10.47 12.27 22.79
CA ALA A 82 -10.59 10.83 22.59
C ALA A 82 -11.51 10.50 21.41
N ALA A 83 -12.68 11.11 21.32
CA ALA A 83 -13.65 10.85 20.25
C ALA A 83 -13.09 11.25 18.87
N THR A 84 -12.44 12.42 18.78
CA THR A 84 -11.86 12.94 17.53
C THR A 84 -10.64 12.14 17.08
N TRP A 85 -9.79 11.72 18.01
CA TRP A 85 -8.52 11.06 17.68
C TRP A 85 -8.63 9.56 17.50
N PHE A 86 -9.54 8.89 18.21
CA PHE A 86 -9.55 7.43 18.31
C PHE A 86 -9.50 6.73 16.95
N TRP A 87 -10.43 7.06 16.04
CA TRP A 87 -10.51 6.39 14.74
C TRP A 87 -9.36 6.74 13.80
N PRO A 88 -8.97 8.03 13.62
CA PRO A 88 -7.78 8.38 12.83
C PRO A 88 -6.51 7.66 13.30
N PHE A 89 -6.26 7.58 14.62
CA PHE A 89 -5.09 6.88 15.17
C PHE A 89 -5.17 5.37 14.95
N LEU A 90 -6.33 4.76 15.21
CA LEU A 90 -6.53 3.34 15.03
C LEU A 90 -6.33 2.94 13.56
N LEU A 91 -6.94 3.66 12.63
CA LEU A 91 -6.81 3.41 11.19
C LEU A 91 -5.37 3.64 10.71
N PHE A 92 -4.74 4.73 11.15
CA PHE A 92 -3.32 4.99 10.88
C PHE A 92 -2.43 3.82 11.34
N ALA A 93 -2.62 3.34 12.58
CA ALA A 93 -1.87 2.22 13.13
C ALA A 93 -2.13 0.94 12.34
N CYS A 94 -3.40 0.63 12.05
CA CYS A 94 -3.78 -0.54 11.25
C CYS A 94 -3.11 -0.53 9.87
N MET A 95 -3.17 0.59 9.13
CA MET A 95 -2.55 0.69 7.81
C MET A 95 -1.02 0.55 7.83
N ARG A 96 -0.37 0.93 8.94
CA ARG A 96 1.08 0.85 9.09
C ARG A 96 1.56 -0.52 9.58
N LEU A 97 0.78 -1.18 10.42
CA LEU A 97 1.06 -2.51 10.95
C LEU A 97 0.63 -3.63 9.99
N PHE A 98 -0.37 -3.36 9.15
CA PHE A 98 -0.94 -4.32 8.19
C PHE A 98 -0.84 -3.76 6.76
N PRO A 99 0.31 -3.90 6.09
CA PRO A 99 0.55 -3.35 4.75
C PRO A 99 -0.46 -3.78 3.68
N TRP A 100 -1.11 -4.93 3.86
CA TRP A 100 -2.17 -5.42 2.97
C TRP A 100 -3.43 -4.53 2.97
N LEU A 101 -3.70 -3.79 4.05
CA LEU A 101 -4.78 -2.79 4.11
C LEU A 101 -4.48 -1.55 3.28
N SER A 102 -3.20 -1.23 3.08
CA SER A 102 -2.72 -0.06 2.33
C SER A 102 -2.53 -0.35 0.83
N GLY A 103 -2.91 -1.55 0.37
CA GLY A 103 -2.73 -1.97 -1.03
C GLY A 103 -1.40 -2.67 -1.33
N GLY A 104 -0.63 -3.08 -0.31
CA GLY A 104 0.68 -3.70 -0.47
C GLY A 104 0.67 -5.23 -0.57
N ASN A 105 0.79 -5.73 -1.81
CA ASN A 105 1.46 -6.97 -2.24
C ASN A 105 0.86 -8.36 -1.92
N GLY A 106 -0.33 -8.64 -2.46
CA GLY A 106 -0.68 -10.01 -2.89
C GLY A 106 -0.01 -10.45 -4.20
N ALA A 107 0.63 -9.51 -4.94
CA ALA A 107 1.26 -9.79 -6.24
C ALA A 107 2.77 -10.02 -6.18
N ALA A 108 3.44 -9.77 -5.04
CA ALA A 108 4.87 -10.03 -4.88
C ALA A 108 5.21 -11.46 -4.41
N GLN A 109 4.20 -12.35 -4.36
CA GLN A 109 4.37 -13.81 -4.20
C GLN A 109 4.11 -14.59 -5.50
N ALA A 110 4.11 -13.92 -6.65
CA ALA A 110 4.44 -14.61 -7.90
C ALA A 110 5.96 -14.80 -7.93
N GLU A 111 6.45 -15.75 -7.13
CA GLU A 111 7.64 -16.50 -7.53
C GLU A 111 7.30 -17.04 -8.93
N PRO A 112 8.00 -16.65 -10.01
CA PRO A 112 7.94 -17.44 -11.22
C PRO A 112 8.63 -18.73 -10.83
N LEU A 113 7.84 -19.71 -10.40
CA LEU A 113 8.27 -21.08 -10.15
C LEU A 113 9.07 -21.47 -11.38
N ALA A 114 10.40 -21.42 -11.27
CA ALA A 114 11.27 -21.79 -12.36
C ALA A 114 10.83 -23.21 -12.75
N PRO A 115 10.55 -23.50 -14.04
CA PRO A 115 10.25 -24.86 -14.42
C PRO A 115 11.44 -25.70 -13.94
N PRO A 116 11.26 -26.75 -13.12
CA PRO A 116 12.36 -27.61 -12.79
C PRO A 116 12.91 -28.13 -14.10
N LEU A 117 14.19 -27.83 -14.31
CA LEU A 117 15.00 -28.27 -15.43
C LEU A 117 14.65 -29.72 -15.76
N GLN A 118 14.27 -29.89 -17.02
CA GLN A 118 13.92 -31.13 -17.69
C GLN A 118 14.69 -32.33 -17.12
N HIS A 119 13.95 -33.34 -16.66
CA HIS A 119 14.50 -34.68 -16.50
C HIS A 119 15.21 -35.04 -17.80
N HIS A 120 16.53 -35.11 -17.74
CA HIS A 120 17.37 -35.67 -18.78
C HIS A 120 16.97 -37.16 -18.86
N ILE A 121 16.03 -37.49 -19.73
CA ILE A 121 15.76 -38.87 -20.11
C ILE A 121 17.00 -39.31 -20.89
N GLU A 122 17.93 -39.97 -20.21
CA GLU A 122 18.93 -40.80 -20.89
C GLU A 122 18.18 -41.80 -21.76
N ARG A 123 18.16 -41.55 -23.07
CA ARG A 123 17.80 -42.61 -24.02
C ARG A 123 18.92 -43.65 -23.99
N PRO A 124 18.62 -44.96 -23.91
CA PRO A 124 19.64 -45.98 -24.05
C PRO A 124 20.30 -45.84 -25.41
N ARG A 125 21.63 -45.68 -25.41
CA ARG A 125 22.44 -45.66 -26.63
C ARG A 125 22.29 -47.03 -27.32
N PRO A 126 21.84 -47.12 -28.58
CA PRO A 126 21.83 -48.40 -29.28
C PRO A 126 23.28 -48.87 -29.44
N ALA A 127 23.56 -50.11 -29.04
CA ALA A 127 24.86 -50.73 -29.23
C ALA A 127 25.18 -50.78 -30.73
N MET A 128 26.21 -50.03 -31.14
CA MET A 128 26.76 -50.13 -32.50
C MET A 128 27.42 -51.51 -32.66
N PRO A 129 27.13 -52.26 -33.73
CA PRO A 129 27.85 -53.48 -34.03
C PRO A 129 29.31 -53.16 -34.43
N PRO A 130 30.27 -54.07 -34.15
CA PRO A 130 31.67 -53.82 -34.45
C PRO A 130 31.89 -53.69 -35.96
N MET A 131 32.43 -52.55 -36.37
CA MET A 131 32.80 -52.26 -37.75
C MET A 131 34.01 -53.13 -38.12
N ARG A 132 33.76 -54.09 -39.02
CA ARG A 132 34.75 -55.03 -39.55
C ARG A 132 35.74 -54.27 -40.43
N ALA A 133 37.01 -54.24 -40.05
CA ALA A 133 38.08 -53.71 -40.88
C ALA A 133 38.43 -54.69 -42.01
N ALA A 134 38.43 -54.20 -43.25
CA ALA A 134 39.00 -54.82 -44.45
C ALA A 134 38.91 -53.76 -45.59
N ASN A 135 39.84 -53.60 -46.53
CA ASN A 135 41.14 -54.17 -46.79
C ASN A 135 41.85 -53.24 -47.82
N ARG A 136 43.15 -53.40 -48.00
CA ARG A 136 44.15 -52.48 -48.57
C ARG A 136 44.22 -52.44 -50.11
N ASP A 137 43.15 -52.76 -50.84
CA ASP A 137 43.24 -53.13 -52.26
C ASP A 137 42.38 -52.30 -53.25
N ASP A 138 41.66 -51.24 -52.84
CA ASP A 138 40.80 -50.45 -53.74
C ASP A 138 41.49 -49.21 -54.37
N VAL A 139 42.61 -49.41 -55.08
CA VAL A 139 43.14 -48.45 -56.07
C VAL A 139 43.56 -49.21 -57.31
N PRO A 140 42.93 -49.01 -58.48
CA PRO A 140 43.51 -48.18 -59.55
C PRO A 140 42.44 -47.48 -60.43
N GLY A 141 42.70 -46.47 -61.25
CA GLY A 141 43.94 -45.91 -61.77
C GLY A 141 43.61 -44.73 -62.70
N VAL A 142 44.65 -43.93 -62.96
CA VAL A 142 44.75 -42.80 -63.88
C VAL A 142 44.46 -43.24 -65.33
N LEU A 143 43.77 -42.40 -66.12
CA LEU A 143 44.21 -41.90 -67.45
C LEU A 143 43.12 -41.12 -68.23
N ALA A 144 43.51 -39.87 -68.58
CA ALA A 144 43.44 -39.23 -69.90
C ALA A 144 42.14 -38.59 -70.48
N CYS A 145 42.41 -37.47 -71.18
CA CYS A 145 41.58 -36.65 -72.08
C CYS A 145 40.63 -35.66 -71.38
N GLY A 146 40.67 -34.34 -71.62
CA GLY A 146 41.18 -33.53 -72.73
C GLY A 146 40.13 -32.44 -72.98
N GLU A 147 40.53 -31.17 -72.87
CA GLU A 147 39.67 -29.98 -72.78
C GLU A 147 38.99 -29.56 -74.10
N PRO A 148 37.98 -28.65 -74.05
CA PRO A 148 37.68 -27.77 -75.18
C PRO A 148 38.14 -26.32 -74.93
N VAL A 149 38.56 -25.71 -76.06
CA VAL A 149 38.89 -24.29 -76.38
C VAL A 149 40.38 -23.94 -76.38
#